data_AF-A0A653DKF5-F1
#
_entry.id   AF-A0A653DKF5-F1
#
_cell.length_a   1.000
_cell.length_b   1.000
_cell.length_c   1.000
_cell.angle_alpha   90.00
_cell.angle_beta   90.00
_cell.angle_gamma   90.00
#
_symmetry.space_group_name_H-M   'P 1'
#
loop_
_entity.id
_entity.type
_entity.pdbx_description
1 polymer ?
#
loop_
_entity_poly.entity_id
_entity_poly.type
_entity_poly.pdbx_seq_one_letter_code
_entity_poly.pdbx_strand_id
1 'polypeptide(L)'
;MYPHWFNFITISCSVAVFSRSANISSSTGKAQSEARIENRITVAARDVAHYLRAYKFNEYDRRYVTEPSKGIREYYKKFPKPPLRSLHWEVAKYCEPSFHECIEYLWKKVKLAGSKREDDTCVVIEENNWKTGVSTTKPKNVFLPNRDDDALFVHNHSVQINIVDEECKKMRRIDDVVADPFEGPLERFQWRVTASYYMCMYTMLQTTELRRLHEPTCDNLANCLDGCDSKDPRADDEKPFACAVYSFCPDPCCSNKVLSKPEECWNNPDNPCSRENDPGSHRKCSIVIDKNTDF
;
A
#
# COMPACT_ATOMS: atom_id res chain seq x y z
N MET A 1 18.82 -7.29 22.06
CA MET A 1 18.50 -6.36 23.17
C MET A 1 17.40 -5.44 22.68
N TYR A 2 16.13 -5.86 22.70
CA TYR A 2 15.03 -5.13 22.03
C TYR A 2 13.69 -5.33 22.76
N PRO A 3 13.20 -4.32 23.53
CA PRO A 3 11.82 -4.36 24.02
C PRO A 3 11.08 -2.99 24.03
N HIS A 4 11.43 -2.00 23.19
CA HIS A 4 10.76 -0.68 23.19
C HIS A 4 10.22 -0.15 21.84
N TRP A 5 10.62 -0.72 20.70
CA TRP A 5 10.37 -0.21 19.34
C TRP A 5 8.88 -0.14 18.89
N PHE A 6 7.93 -0.62 19.70
CA PHE A 6 6.59 -1.01 19.23
C PHE A 6 5.45 0.00 19.45
N ASN A 7 5.73 1.27 19.78
CA ASN A 7 4.70 2.27 20.14
C ASN A 7 4.81 3.64 19.41
N PHE A 8 5.60 3.77 18.35
CA PHE A 8 5.90 5.05 17.72
C PHE A 8 5.29 5.22 16.32
N ILE A 9 4.01 5.59 16.30
CA ILE A 9 3.46 6.49 15.26
C ILE A 9 2.89 7.70 15.99
N THR A 10 3.71 8.73 16.10
CA THR A 10 3.36 10.05 16.61
C THR A 10 2.30 10.68 15.72
N ILE A 11 1.18 11.02 16.36
CA ILE A 11 0.05 11.73 15.78
C ILE A 11 0.16 13.21 16.17
N SER A 12 -0.21 14.10 15.26
CA SER A 12 -0.38 15.52 15.57
C SER A 12 -1.74 15.99 15.06
N CYS A 13 -2.57 16.52 15.96
CA CYS A 13 -3.74 17.32 15.61
C CYS A 13 -3.26 18.78 15.43
N SER A 14 -3.08 19.31 14.20
CA SER A 14 -2.37 20.59 13.97
C SER A 14 -2.68 21.33 12.65
N VAL A 15 -2.34 22.62 12.63
CA VAL A 15 -2.39 23.53 11.47
C VAL A 15 -0.95 23.77 10.94
N ALA A 16 -0.74 23.85 9.62
CA ALA A 16 0.60 23.75 9.01
C ALA A 16 0.88 24.83 7.94
N VAL A 17 2.15 25.23 7.79
CA VAL A 17 2.62 26.36 6.96
C VAL A 17 4.05 26.12 6.42
N PHE A 18 4.23 26.09 5.08
CA PHE A 18 5.50 26.32 4.30
C PHE A 18 6.67 25.30 4.47
N SER A 19 7.67 25.17 3.57
CA SER A 19 7.80 25.43 2.10
C SER A 19 9.02 24.66 1.50
N ARG A 20 9.28 24.82 0.19
CA ARG A 20 10.38 24.22 -0.63
C ARG A 20 11.71 25.03 -0.49
N SER A 21 12.90 24.63 -0.98
CA SER A 21 13.33 23.88 -2.20
C SER A 21 14.63 23.06 -1.92
N ALA A 22 15.56 22.62 -2.81
CA ALA A 22 15.87 22.90 -4.22
C ALA A 22 16.56 21.70 -4.95
N ASN A 23 17.64 21.94 -5.73
CA ASN A 23 18.19 21.06 -6.79
C ASN A 23 19.67 20.68 -6.58
N ILE A 24 20.17 19.68 -7.34
CA ILE A 24 21.59 19.47 -7.71
C ILE A 24 21.65 18.82 -9.12
N SER A 25 22.81 18.84 -9.80
CA SER A 25 22.97 18.52 -11.24
C SER A 25 23.92 17.34 -11.58
N SER A 26 23.91 16.93 -12.86
CA SER A 26 24.41 15.65 -13.42
C SER A 26 25.93 15.46 -13.57
N SER A 27 26.37 14.19 -13.62
CA SER A 27 27.58 13.75 -14.34
C SER A 27 27.31 12.42 -15.07
N THR A 28 27.48 12.39 -16.40
CA THR A 28 26.72 11.46 -17.28
C THR A 28 27.17 10.00 -17.27
N GLY A 29 28.46 9.70 -17.08
CA GLY A 29 28.94 8.31 -17.05
C GLY A 29 28.52 7.56 -15.77
N LYS A 30 28.61 8.24 -14.62
CA LYS A 30 28.14 7.73 -13.33
C LYS A 30 26.61 7.66 -13.29
N ALA A 31 25.95 8.70 -13.80
CA ALA A 31 24.49 8.76 -13.88
C ALA A 31 23.86 7.60 -14.66
N GLN A 32 24.55 6.98 -15.63
CA GLN A 32 23.98 5.84 -16.37
C GLN A 32 23.97 4.54 -15.56
N SER A 33 24.95 4.30 -14.68
CA SER A 33 24.90 3.18 -13.73
C SER A 33 24.01 3.49 -12.54
N GLU A 34 24.04 4.73 -12.04
CA GLU A 34 23.17 5.20 -10.96
C GLU A 34 21.69 5.13 -11.36
N ALA A 35 21.28 5.66 -12.51
CA ALA A 35 19.89 5.59 -12.99
C ALA A 35 19.42 4.14 -13.24
N ARG A 36 20.33 3.21 -13.56
CA ARG A 36 20.01 1.78 -13.69
C ARG A 36 19.79 1.13 -12.31
N ILE A 37 20.53 1.55 -11.29
CA ILE A 37 20.36 1.11 -9.90
C ILE A 37 19.09 1.72 -9.30
N GLU A 38 18.89 3.03 -9.49
CA GLU A 38 17.69 3.79 -9.10
C GLU A 38 16.42 3.13 -9.66
N ASN A 39 16.36 2.89 -10.98
CA ASN A 39 15.24 2.18 -11.62
C ASN A 39 14.99 0.79 -10.97
N ARG A 40 16.05 0.00 -10.71
CA ARG A 40 15.93 -1.29 -10.02
C ARG A 40 15.37 -1.14 -8.60
N ILE A 41 15.81 -0.13 -7.84
CA ILE A 41 15.31 0.16 -6.49
C ILE A 41 13.85 0.60 -6.55
N THR A 42 13.46 1.46 -7.50
CA THR A 42 12.07 1.90 -7.67
C THR A 42 11.16 0.72 -8.02
N VAL A 43 11.54 -0.16 -8.95
CA VAL A 43 10.77 -1.38 -9.26
C VAL A 43 10.67 -2.30 -8.03
N ALA A 44 11.76 -2.50 -7.31
CA ALA A 44 11.77 -3.27 -6.06
C ALA A 44 10.84 -2.66 -5.00
N ALA A 45 10.81 -1.33 -4.87
CA ALA A 45 9.92 -0.61 -3.97
C ALA A 45 8.44 -0.78 -4.33
N ARG A 46 8.07 -0.76 -5.62
CA ARG A 46 6.67 -1.02 -6.08
C ARG A 46 6.23 -2.45 -5.77
N ASP A 47 7.03 -3.44 -6.16
CA ASP A 47 6.69 -4.84 -5.98
C ASP A 47 6.53 -5.19 -4.48
N VAL A 48 7.43 -4.68 -3.63
CA VAL A 48 7.35 -4.83 -2.16
C VAL A 48 6.20 -4.01 -1.56
N ALA A 49 5.91 -2.80 -2.07
CA ALA A 49 4.76 -2.01 -1.64
C ALA A 49 3.43 -2.72 -1.92
N HIS A 50 3.23 -3.24 -3.13
CA HIS A 50 2.05 -4.02 -3.49
C HIS A 50 1.91 -5.27 -2.59
N TYR A 51 3.00 -6.01 -2.37
CA TYR A 51 2.97 -7.20 -1.50
C TYR A 51 2.62 -6.88 -0.04
N LEU A 52 3.11 -5.75 0.48
CA LEU A 52 2.80 -5.30 1.84
C LEU A 52 1.45 -4.58 1.95
N ARG A 53 0.90 -4.00 0.87
CA ARG A 53 -0.52 -3.60 0.79
C ARG A 53 -1.44 -4.80 0.97
N ALA A 54 -1.17 -5.93 0.30
CA ALA A 54 -1.97 -7.15 0.44
C ALA A 54 -2.03 -7.62 1.91
N TYR A 55 -0.88 -7.55 2.60
CA TYR A 55 -0.79 -7.76 4.05
C TYR A 55 -1.61 -6.74 4.85
N LYS A 56 -1.31 -5.44 4.70
CA LYS A 56 -1.91 -4.33 5.47
C LYS A 56 -3.44 -4.33 5.39
N PHE A 57 -4.00 -4.63 4.23
CA PHE A 57 -5.44 -4.50 3.96
C PHE A 57 -6.23 -5.80 4.09
N ASN A 58 -5.62 -6.97 3.93
CA ASN A 58 -6.36 -8.24 3.78
C ASN A 58 -5.90 -9.38 4.72
N GLU A 59 -4.76 -9.25 5.41
CA GLU A 59 -4.25 -10.25 6.36
C GLU A 59 -4.86 -10.10 7.77
N TYR A 60 -4.76 -11.16 8.56
CA TYR A 60 -5.25 -11.26 9.94
C TYR A 60 -4.23 -12.00 10.83
N ASP A 61 -4.47 -12.09 12.14
CA ASP A 61 -3.47 -12.61 13.07
C ASP A 61 -3.40 -14.15 13.09
N ARG A 62 -2.54 -14.70 12.23
CA ARG A 62 -2.33 -16.15 12.08
C ARG A 62 -1.70 -16.83 13.30
N ARG A 63 -1.35 -16.09 14.36
CA ARG A 63 -0.94 -16.64 15.67
C ARG A 63 -2.12 -17.08 16.53
N TYR A 64 -3.30 -16.51 16.30
CA TYR A 64 -4.49 -16.67 17.15
C TYR A 64 -5.73 -17.15 16.38
N VAL A 65 -5.77 -16.94 15.07
CA VAL A 65 -6.88 -17.35 14.21
C VAL A 65 -6.33 -18.22 13.09
N THR A 66 -6.91 -19.42 12.93
CA THR A 66 -6.65 -20.31 11.79
C THR A 66 -7.60 -20.02 10.62
N GLU A 67 -8.90 -19.90 10.90
CA GLU A 67 -9.97 -19.69 9.92
C GLU A 67 -9.97 -18.26 9.31
N PRO A 68 -9.75 -18.09 7.99
CA PRO A 68 -9.69 -16.76 7.36
C PRO A 68 -10.96 -15.93 7.50
N SER A 69 -12.12 -16.56 7.68
CA SER A 69 -13.43 -15.92 7.87
C SER A 69 -13.59 -15.24 9.23
N LYS A 70 -12.91 -15.75 10.27
CA LYS A 70 -12.94 -15.20 11.64
C LYS A 70 -11.83 -14.16 11.89
N GLY A 71 -10.91 -14.00 10.94
CA GLY A 71 -9.77 -13.09 11.04
C GLY A 71 -10.18 -11.62 10.95
N ILE A 72 -9.96 -10.86 12.04
CA ILE A 72 -10.12 -9.40 12.04
C ILE A 72 -8.99 -8.79 11.20
N ARG A 73 -9.38 -8.05 10.15
CA ARG A 73 -8.47 -7.36 9.22
C ARG A 73 -8.41 -5.89 9.60
N GLU A 74 -7.37 -5.51 10.33
CA GLU A 74 -7.21 -4.15 10.86
C GLU A 74 -5.78 -3.61 10.82
N TYR A 75 -4.88 -4.25 10.04
CA TYR A 75 -3.50 -3.80 9.92
C TYR A 75 -3.32 -2.48 9.17
N TYR A 76 -4.35 -2.01 8.48
CA TYR A 76 -4.39 -0.66 7.91
C TYR A 76 -4.49 0.44 8.97
N LYS A 77 -4.94 0.17 10.21
CA LYS A 77 -5.05 1.18 11.29
C LYS A 77 -4.05 0.97 12.45
N LYS A 78 -3.52 -0.25 12.65
CA LYS A 78 -2.52 -0.53 13.70
C LYS A 78 -1.69 -1.77 13.38
N PHE A 79 -0.44 -1.82 13.81
CA PHE A 79 0.34 -3.07 13.82
C PHE A 79 -0.27 -4.13 14.77
N PRO A 80 0.03 -5.43 14.60
CA PRO A 80 -0.54 -6.51 15.41
C PRO A 80 -0.39 -6.27 16.92
N LYS A 81 -1.44 -6.56 17.69
CA LYS A 81 -1.44 -6.48 19.16
C LYS A 81 -1.82 -7.83 19.76
N PRO A 82 -0.96 -8.46 20.60
CA PRO A 82 0.38 -8.00 20.99
C PRO A 82 1.37 -7.95 19.79
N PRO A 83 2.46 -7.18 19.88
CA PRO A 83 3.51 -7.18 18.85
C PRO A 83 4.15 -8.58 18.70
N LEU A 84 5.08 -8.74 17.75
CA LEU A 84 5.87 -9.96 17.69
C LEU A 84 6.79 -10.07 18.93
N ARG A 85 7.00 -11.28 19.45
CA ARG A 85 7.96 -11.53 20.54
C ARG A 85 9.42 -11.34 20.09
N SER A 86 9.65 -11.52 18.80
CA SER A 86 10.93 -11.36 18.10
C SER A 86 10.63 -10.98 16.65
N LEU A 87 11.46 -10.14 16.05
CA LEU A 87 11.39 -9.85 14.61
C LEU A 87 11.79 -11.10 13.80
N HIS A 88 11.33 -11.20 12.56
CA HIS A 88 11.76 -12.28 11.67
C HIS A 88 13.25 -12.14 11.36
N TRP A 89 14.05 -13.13 11.80
CA TRP A 89 15.50 -13.03 11.85
C TRP A 89 16.13 -12.71 10.48
N GLU A 90 15.61 -13.30 9.40
CA GLU A 90 16.17 -13.08 8.07
C GLU A 90 15.83 -11.68 7.53
N VAL A 91 14.67 -11.11 7.91
CA VAL A 91 14.34 -9.72 7.56
C VAL A 91 15.25 -8.77 8.33
N ALA A 92 15.37 -8.94 9.65
CA ALA A 92 16.23 -8.12 10.49
C ALA A 92 17.70 -8.15 10.00
N LYS A 93 18.23 -9.33 9.66
CA LYS A 93 19.58 -9.50 9.11
C LYS A 93 19.91 -8.57 7.93
N TYR A 94 18.96 -8.36 7.02
CA TYR A 94 19.17 -7.52 5.83
C TYR A 94 18.57 -6.10 5.94
N CYS A 95 17.66 -5.87 6.90
CA CYS A 95 16.98 -4.58 7.10
C CYS A 95 17.46 -3.76 8.31
N GLU A 96 18.29 -4.31 9.20
CA GLU A 96 19.04 -3.51 10.17
C GLU A 96 20.23 -2.75 9.53
N PRO A 97 21.03 -3.32 8.59
CA PRO A 97 22.23 -2.64 8.09
C PRO A 97 21.98 -1.47 7.13
N SER A 98 21.10 -1.64 6.13
CA SER A 98 20.83 -0.60 5.12
C SER A 98 19.50 -0.80 4.39
N PHE A 99 18.90 0.31 3.94
CA PHE A 99 17.70 0.28 3.09
C PHE A 99 17.95 -0.49 1.77
N HIS A 100 19.15 -0.38 1.20
CA HIS A 100 19.50 -1.02 -0.06
C HIS A 100 19.56 -2.54 0.06
N GLU A 101 20.16 -3.08 1.12
CA GLU A 101 20.14 -4.52 1.41
C GLU A 101 18.73 -5.00 1.76
N CYS A 102 17.99 -4.20 2.53
CA CYS A 102 16.60 -4.48 2.89
C CYS A 102 15.74 -4.67 1.63
N ILE A 103 15.70 -3.66 0.75
CA ILE A 103 14.79 -3.68 -0.39
C ILE A 103 15.20 -4.73 -1.43
N GLU A 104 16.50 -4.98 -1.62
CA GLU A 104 16.97 -6.06 -2.49
C GLU A 104 16.63 -7.46 -1.93
N TYR A 105 16.72 -7.68 -0.61
CA TYR A 105 16.29 -8.93 0.02
C TYR A 105 14.76 -9.12 -0.04
N LEU A 106 13.99 -8.10 0.36
CA LEU A 106 12.53 -8.14 0.36
C LEU A 106 12.00 -8.42 -1.06
N TRP A 107 12.54 -7.75 -2.07
CA TRP A 107 12.16 -7.95 -3.47
C TRP A 107 12.46 -9.36 -3.98
N LYS A 108 13.63 -9.92 -3.65
CA LYS A 108 13.99 -11.31 -4.01
C LYS A 108 13.01 -12.33 -3.44
N LYS A 109 12.54 -12.15 -2.21
CA LYS A 109 11.50 -13.01 -1.60
C LYS A 109 10.13 -12.78 -2.25
N VAL A 110 9.72 -11.53 -2.46
CA VAL A 110 8.42 -11.19 -3.10
C VAL A 110 8.32 -11.72 -4.53
N LYS A 111 9.41 -11.68 -5.32
CA LYS A 111 9.43 -12.24 -6.70
C LYS A 111 9.23 -13.76 -6.77
N LEU A 112 9.38 -14.49 -5.66
CA LEU A 112 9.13 -15.92 -5.56
C LEU A 112 7.75 -16.26 -4.99
N ALA A 113 7.04 -15.28 -4.40
CA ALA A 113 5.73 -15.52 -3.81
C ALA A 113 4.65 -15.78 -4.88
N GLY A 114 3.58 -16.47 -4.49
CA GLY A 114 2.47 -16.79 -5.39
C GLY A 114 1.63 -15.56 -5.78
N SER A 115 1.54 -14.58 -4.89
CA SER A 115 0.81 -13.32 -5.13
C SER A 115 1.77 -12.18 -5.51
N LYS A 116 1.91 -11.87 -6.80
CA LYS A 116 2.82 -10.82 -7.32
C LYS A 116 2.07 -9.63 -7.92
N ARG A 117 2.72 -8.46 -7.95
CA ARG A 117 2.20 -7.23 -8.61
C ARG A 117 1.94 -7.43 -10.10
N GLU A 118 2.82 -8.16 -10.78
CA GLU A 118 2.72 -8.51 -12.21
C GLU A 118 1.52 -9.42 -12.56
N ASP A 119 0.94 -10.09 -11.56
CA ASP A 119 -0.20 -11.01 -11.71
C ASP A 119 -1.53 -10.44 -11.14
N ASP A 120 -1.53 -9.24 -10.55
CA ASP A 120 -2.74 -8.63 -9.95
C ASP A 120 -3.64 -7.97 -11.01
N THR A 121 -4.93 -8.20 -10.89
CA THR A 121 -5.93 -7.79 -11.88
C THR A 121 -6.02 -6.28 -12.08
N CYS A 122 -5.84 -5.47 -11.04
CA CYS A 122 -5.87 -4.01 -11.16
C CYS A 122 -4.69 -3.52 -11.98
N VAL A 123 -3.51 -4.06 -11.69
CA VAL A 123 -2.25 -3.75 -12.38
C VAL A 123 -2.33 -4.17 -13.85
N VAL A 124 -2.80 -5.38 -14.14
CA VAL A 124 -2.95 -5.87 -15.52
C VAL A 124 -3.96 -5.03 -16.31
N ILE A 125 -5.07 -4.61 -15.71
CA ILE A 125 -6.04 -3.68 -16.33
C ILE A 125 -5.39 -2.35 -16.69
N GLU A 126 -4.63 -1.77 -15.75
CA GLU A 126 -3.97 -0.47 -15.88
C GLU A 126 -2.86 -0.51 -16.94
N GLU A 127 -1.92 -1.45 -16.83
CA GLU A 127 -0.79 -1.62 -17.76
C GLU A 127 -1.28 -1.92 -19.20
N ASN A 128 -2.38 -2.65 -19.38
CA ASN A 128 -2.99 -2.92 -20.70
C ASN A 128 -4.07 -1.89 -21.12
N ASN A 129 -4.32 -0.84 -20.33
CA ASN A 129 -5.32 0.20 -20.59
C ASN A 129 -6.78 -0.29 -20.78
N TRP A 130 -7.08 -1.51 -20.31
CA TRP A 130 -8.35 -2.22 -20.51
C TRP A 130 -9.55 -1.43 -19.97
N LYS A 131 -10.70 -1.59 -20.63
CA LYS A 131 -11.96 -0.95 -20.21
C LYS A 131 -12.88 -1.97 -19.54
N THR A 132 -13.19 -1.72 -18.27
CA THR A 132 -14.24 -2.39 -17.51
C THR A 132 -15.61 -2.06 -18.11
N GLY A 133 -16.49 -3.06 -18.21
CA GLY A 133 -17.75 -2.98 -18.96
C GLY A 133 -18.88 -2.13 -18.36
N VAL A 134 -18.58 -1.13 -17.53
CA VAL A 134 -19.59 -0.29 -16.86
C VAL A 134 -19.20 1.19 -16.93
N SER A 135 -19.57 1.87 -18.03
CA SER A 135 -19.52 3.33 -18.03
C SER A 135 -20.67 3.89 -17.19
N THR A 136 -20.36 4.44 -16.02
CA THR A 136 -21.34 5.10 -15.14
C THR A 136 -21.68 6.53 -15.57
N THR A 137 -21.22 6.98 -16.74
CA THR A 137 -21.68 8.22 -17.35
C THR A 137 -23.13 8.08 -17.84
N LYS A 138 -24.10 8.33 -16.96
CA LYS A 138 -25.45 8.71 -17.43
C LYS A 138 -25.30 9.91 -18.37
N PRO A 139 -25.70 9.82 -19.66
CA PRO A 139 -25.68 10.99 -20.53
C PRO A 139 -26.67 12.03 -19.97
N LYS A 140 -26.17 13.24 -19.67
CA LYS A 140 -27.04 14.35 -19.29
C LYS A 140 -27.77 14.85 -20.53
N ASN A 141 -29.09 14.63 -20.55
CA ASN A 141 -30.10 15.30 -21.40
C ASN A 141 -29.59 15.87 -22.73
N VAL A 142 -29.43 15.01 -23.74
CA VAL A 142 -29.36 15.44 -25.15
C VAL A 142 -30.65 14.98 -25.83
N PHE A 143 -31.33 15.91 -26.51
CA PHE A 143 -32.60 15.68 -27.18
C PHE A 143 -32.33 15.10 -28.58
N LEU A 144 -32.61 13.82 -28.78
CA LEU A 144 -32.34 13.12 -30.04
C LEU A 144 -33.53 13.19 -31.01
N PRO A 145 -33.34 13.73 -32.23
CA PRO A 145 -34.09 13.31 -33.41
C PRO A 145 -33.43 12.06 -34.03
N ASN A 146 -34.24 11.15 -34.57
CA ASN A 146 -33.80 9.84 -35.06
C ASN A 146 -32.69 9.91 -36.12
N ARG A 147 -31.62 9.14 -35.91
CA ARG A 147 -30.87 8.44 -36.96
C ARG A 147 -30.35 7.12 -36.40
N ASP A 148 -30.52 6.07 -37.20
CA ASP A 148 -29.86 4.78 -37.01
C ASP A 148 -28.37 4.87 -37.39
N ASP A 149 -27.61 3.81 -37.10
CA ASP A 149 -26.21 3.60 -37.51
C ASP A 149 -25.15 4.60 -37.00
N ASP A 150 -24.96 4.68 -35.67
CA ASP A 150 -23.63 5.00 -35.10
C ASP A 150 -23.45 4.44 -33.66
N ALA A 151 -23.56 3.11 -33.53
CA ALA A 151 -23.36 2.41 -32.26
C ALA A 151 -21.87 2.33 -31.91
N LEU A 152 -21.37 3.30 -31.12
CA LEU A 152 -19.99 3.35 -30.63
C LEU A 152 -19.61 2.04 -29.90
N PHE A 153 -18.90 1.16 -30.61
CA PHE A 153 -18.54 -0.17 -30.12
C PHE A 153 -17.40 -0.07 -29.09
N VAL A 154 -17.76 0.20 -27.84
CA VAL A 154 -16.82 0.19 -26.71
C VAL A 154 -16.28 -1.23 -26.56
N HIS A 155 -15.01 -1.44 -26.92
CA HIS A 155 -14.29 -2.69 -26.70
C HIS A 155 -14.19 -2.97 -25.20
N ASN A 156 -15.17 -3.69 -24.68
CA ASN A 156 -15.24 -4.17 -23.31
C ASN A 156 -14.29 -5.35 -23.15
N HIS A 157 -13.41 -5.27 -22.15
CA HIS A 157 -12.38 -6.28 -21.88
C HIS A 157 -12.82 -7.30 -20.80
N SER A 158 -14.12 -7.36 -20.47
CA SER A 158 -14.65 -8.17 -19.35
C SER A 158 -14.29 -9.66 -19.41
N VAL A 159 -14.11 -10.25 -20.60
CA VAL A 159 -13.70 -11.67 -20.71
C VAL A 159 -12.25 -11.84 -20.27
N GLN A 160 -11.35 -10.98 -20.75
CA GLN A 160 -9.94 -10.97 -20.38
C GLN A 160 -9.75 -10.64 -18.90
N ILE A 161 -10.50 -9.64 -18.40
CA ILE A 161 -10.52 -9.25 -16.98
C ILE A 161 -10.92 -10.43 -16.08
N ASN A 162 -12.00 -11.14 -16.41
CA ASN A 162 -12.47 -12.27 -15.60
C ASN A 162 -11.47 -13.45 -15.59
N ILE A 163 -10.75 -13.68 -16.70
CA ILE A 163 -9.71 -14.72 -16.76
C ILE A 163 -8.53 -14.36 -15.84
N VAL A 164 -8.08 -13.10 -15.87
CA VAL A 164 -6.99 -12.61 -14.99
C VAL A 164 -7.42 -12.56 -13.53
N ASP A 165 -8.68 -12.21 -13.24
CA ASP A 165 -9.22 -12.18 -11.87
C ASP A 165 -9.30 -13.59 -11.24
N GLU A 166 -9.78 -14.60 -11.97
CA GLU A 166 -9.79 -15.97 -11.43
C GLU A 166 -8.38 -16.56 -11.25
N GLU A 167 -7.44 -16.30 -12.17
CA GLU A 167 -6.04 -16.72 -11.99
C GLU A 167 -5.37 -16.00 -10.81
N CYS A 168 -5.56 -14.67 -10.66
CA CYS A 168 -5.10 -13.93 -9.48
C CYS A 168 -5.71 -14.49 -8.18
N LYS A 169 -7.04 -14.74 -8.15
CA LYS A 169 -7.74 -15.30 -7.00
C LYS A 169 -7.31 -16.72 -6.68
N LYS A 170 -6.95 -17.52 -7.69
CA LYS A 170 -6.40 -18.88 -7.57
C LYS A 170 -4.97 -18.85 -7.01
N MET A 171 -4.11 -17.99 -7.54
CA MET A 171 -2.74 -17.83 -7.04
C MET A 171 -2.71 -17.33 -5.59
N ARG A 172 -3.61 -16.41 -5.22
CA ARG A 172 -3.78 -15.98 -3.82
C ARG A 172 -4.32 -17.07 -2.89
N ARG A 173 -5.24 -17.92 -3.36
CA ARG A 173 -5.69 -19.12 -2.62
C ARG A 173 -4.52 -20.08 -2.34
N ILE A 174 -3.54 -20.18 -3.24
CA ILE A 174 -2.32 -20.97 -3.07
C ILE A 174 -1.35 -20.28 -2.10
N ASP A 175 -1.08 -18.98 -2.28
CA ASP A 175 -0.20 -18.16 -1.43
C ASP A 175 -0.67 -18.15 0.05
N ASP A 176 -1.98 -18.20 0.30
CA ASP A 176 -2.56 -18.23 1.66
C ASP A 176 -2.52 -19.59 2.38
N VAL A 177 -2.24 -20.68 1.66
CA VAL A 177 -2.20 -22.06 2.20
C VAL A 177 -0.78 -22.63 2.18
N VAL A 178 -0.11 -22.55 1.02
CA VAL A 178 1.27 -23.04 0.83
C VAL A 178 2.27 -22.01 1.36
N ALA A 179 2.05 -20.73 1.04
CA ALA A 179 2.92 -19.63 1.43
C ALA A 179 4.40 -19.79 1.00
N ASP A 180 4.66 -20.34 -0.19
CA ASP A 180 5.99 -20.28 -0.83
C ASP A 180 6.41 -18.81 -1.04
N PRO A 181 7.68 -18.38 -0.84
CA PRO A 181 8.90 -19.14 -0.48
C PRO A 181 9.17 -19.23 1.04
N PHE A 182 8.13 -19.24 1.87
CA PHE A 182 8.22 -19.26 3.34
C PHE A 182 7.93 -20.67 3.88
N GLU A 183 8.34 -20.97 5.11
CA GLU A 183 8.09 -22.29 5.74
C GLU A 183 6.58 -22.60 5.96
N GLY A 184 5.72 -21.58 5.81
CA GLY A 184 4.27 -21.70 5.84
C GLY A 184 3.58 -20.39 6.23
N PRO A 185 2.23 -20.36 6.29
CA PRO A 185 1.49 -19.11 6.48
C PRO A 185 1.80 -18.34 7.77
N LEU A 186 2.26 -19.02 8.83
CA LEU A 186 2.68 -18.38 10.08
C LEU A 186 4.06 -17.70 9.98
N GLU A 187 4.99 -18.28 9.21
CA GLU A 187 6.29 -17.67 8.91
C GLU A 187 6.04 -16.44 8.02
N ARG A 188 5.35 -16.62 6.88
CA ARG A 188 4.94 -15.54 5.97
C ARG A 188 4.27 -14.37 6.69
N PHE A 189 3.44 -14.64 7.70
CA PHE A 189 2.87 -13.61 8.57
C PHE A 189 3.96 -12.86 9.36
N GLN A 190 4.82 -13.55 10.11
CA GLN A 190 5.91 -12.92 10.87
C GLN A 190 6.88 -12.14 9.96
N TRP A 191 7.16 -12.66 8.77
CA TRP A 191 7.95 -12.00 7.74
C TRP A 191 7.28 -10.70 7.26
N ARG A 192 6.01 -10.76 6.82
CA ARG A 192 5.25 -9.59 6.34
C ARG A 192 5.10 -8.51 7.41
N VAL A 193 4.83 -8.92 8.66
CA VAL A 193 4.79 -8.02 9.82
C VAL A 193 6.14 -7.33 10.04
N THR A 194 7.24 -8.09 9.99
CA THR A 194 8.60 -7.56 10.20
C THR A 194 9.03 -6.63 9.07
N ALA A 195 8.80 -7.01 7.82
CA ALA A 195 9.07 -6.18 6.65
C ALA A 195 8.27 -4.88 6.70
N SER A 196 7.01 -4.91 7.17
CA SER A 196 6.20 -3.71 7.35
C SER A 196 6.75 -2.76 8.42
N TYR A 197 7.35 -3.26 9.51
CA TYR A 197 8.04 -2.41 10.48
C TYR A 197 9.21 -1.66 9.83
N TYR A 198 10.15 -2.37 9.18
CA TYR A 198 11.32 -1.74 8.56
C TYR A 198 10.94 -0.80 7.40
N MET A 199 10.02 -1.20 6.53
CA MET A 199 9.59 -0.34 5.42
C MET A 199 8.82 0.89 5.88
N CYS A 200 8.02 0.78 6.96
CA CYS A 200 7.42 1.95 7.59
C CYS A 200 8.47 2.85 8.26
N MET A 201 9.45 2.27 8.98
CA MET A 201 10.58 3.00 9.56
C MET A 201 11.35 3.79 8.50
N TYR A 202 11.76 3.17 7.38
CA TYR A 202 12.43 3.88 6.29
C TYR A 202 11.57 4.98 5.64
N THR A 203 10.24 4.80 5.62
CA THR A 203 9.30 5.84 5.17
C THR A 203 9.25 7.02 6.15
N MET A 204 9.22 6.77 7.46
CA MET A 204 9.26 7.81 8.50
C MET A 204 10.60 8.55 8.55
N LEU A 205 11.71 7.84 8.35
CA LEU A 205 13.04 8.40 8.16
C LEU A 205 13.23 9.11 6.80
N GLN A 206 12.16 9.26 6.00
CA GLN A 206 12.13 9.98 4.73
C GLN A 206 13.19 9.51 3.70
N THR A 207 13.45 8.19 3.67
CA THR A 207 14.40 7.57 2.74
C THR A 207 14.04 7.93 1.30
N THR A 208 14.94 8.62 0.60
CA THR A 208 14.68 9.34 -0.66
C THR A 208 14.02 8.51 -1.75
N GLU A 209 14.35 7.22 -1.81
CA GLU A 209 13.90 6.21 -2.76
C GLU A 209 12.45 5.75 -2.51
N LEU A 210 11.88 6.07 -1.34
CA LEU A 210 10.46 5.88 -0.99
C LEU A 210 9.63 7.16 -1.13
N ARG A 211 10.23 8.27 -1.59
CA ARG A 211 9.56 9.57 -1.76
C ARG A 211 8.42 9.53 -2.77
N ARG A 212 8.55 8.70 -3.81
CA ARG A 212 7.56 8.36 -4.82
C ARG A 212 7.78 6.92 -5.23
N LEU A 213 6.72 6.12 -5.33
CA LEU A 213 6.83 4.75 -5.83
C LEU A 213 6.80 4.70 -7.36
N HIS A 214 6.28 5.74 -8.01
CA HIS A 214 6.06 5.81 -9.46
C HIS A 214 5.17 4.67 -9.97
N GLU A 215 4.17 4.29 -9.18
CA GLU A 215 3.01 3.50 -9.62
C GLU A 215 1.96 4.45 -10.21
N PRO A 216 1.40 4.20 -11.41
CA PRO A 216 0.37 5.07 -11.99
C PRO A 216 -0.87 5.17 -11.10
N THR A 217 -1.27 4.09 -10.42
CA THR A 217 -2.05 4.15 -9.18
C THR A 217 -1.46 3.24 -8.09
N CYS A 218 -1.05 3.81 -6.95
CA CYS A 218 -0.75 3.03 -5.75
C CYS A 218 -2.02 2.67 -4.94
N ASP A 219 -3.18 3.18 -5.38
CA ASP A 219 -4.51 2.95 -4.81
C ASP A 219 -5.10 1.59 -5.22
N ASN A 220 -4.38 0.54 -4.85
CA ASN A 220 -4.83 -0.83 -4.98
C ASN A 220 -4.72 -1.53 -3.63
N LEU A 221 -5.78 -2.24 -3.22
CA LEU A 221 -5.77 -3.04 -1.99
C LEU A 221 -4.98 -4.36 -2.15
N ALA A 222 -4.33 -4.58 -3.30
CA ALA A 222 -3.64 -5.81 -3.71
C ALA A 222 -4.48 -7.06 -3.39
N ASN A 223 -5.64 -7.12 -4.05
CA ASN A 223 -6.74 -8.02 -3.74
C ASN A 223 -7.40 -8.63 -4.99
N CYS A 224 -6.72 -8.62 -6.15
CA CYS A 224 -7.33 -8.83 -7.46
C CYS A 224 -8.42 -7.76 -7.73
N LEU A 225 -9.43 -8.05 -8.56
CA LEU A 225 -10.46 -7.08 -8.96
C LEU A 225 -11.22 -6.45 -7.77
N ASP A 226 -11.27 -7.15 -6.63
CA ASP A 226 -11.93 -6.73 -5.38
C ASP A 226 -11.13 -5.64 -4.61
N GLY A 227 -10.57 -4.65 -5.30
CA GLY A 227 -9.78 -3.59 -4.68
C GLY A 227 -9.09 -2.57 -5.59
N CYS A 228 -9.58 -2.38 -6.81
CA CYS A 228 -9.03 -1.41 -7.77
C CYS A 228 -9.67 -0.02 -7.65
N ASP A 229 -8.89 1.05 -7.90
CA ASP A 229 -9.38 2.42 -8.14
C ASP A 229 -10.39 2.90 -7.05
N SER A 230 -9.98 2.75 -5.79
CA SER A 230 -10.81 3.01 -4.60
C SER A 230 -11.07 4.51 -4.35
N LYS A 231 -10.24 5.35 -4.98
CA LYS A 231 -10.13 6.81 -4.93
C LYS A 231 -9.77 7.35 -3.54
N ASP A 232 -8.94 6.59 -2.82
CA ASP A 232 -8.48 6.96 -1.48
C ASP A 232 -7.49 8.15 -1.55
N PRO A 233 -7.81 9.32 -0.96
CA PRO A 233 -6.97 10.52 -1.05
C PRO A 233 -5.63 10.41 -0.31
N ARG A 234 -5.39 9.30 0.41
CA ARG A 234 -4.08 8.92 1.00
C ARG A 234 -3.13 8.30 -0.04
N ALA A 235 -3.65 7.74 -1.12
CA ALA A 235 -2.90 6.96 -2.12
C ALA A 235 -2.49 7.79 -3.35
N ASP A 236 -1.82 8.93 -3.11
CA ASP A 236 -1.50 9.94 -4.12
C ASP A 236 0.02 10.14 -4.25
N ASP A 237 0.65 9.55 -5.28
CA ASP A 237 2.11 9.57 -5.47
C ASP A 237 2.67 10.96 -5.84
N GLU A 238 1.82 11.94 -6.16
CA GLU A 238 2.30 13.31 -6.32
C GLU A 238 2.70 13.93 -4.95
N LYS A 239 2.07 13.48 -3.86
CA LYS A 239 2.43 13.85 -2.47
C LYS A 239 3.64 13.01 -2.01
N PRO A 240 4.76 13.63 -1.59
CA PRO A 240 5.92 12.90 -1.07
C PRO A 240 5.57 11.89 0.02
N PHE A 241 6.07 10.66 -0.13
CA PHE A 241 5.88 9.51 0.76
C PHE A 241 4.45 8.99 0.93
N ALA A 242 3.42 9.59 0.32
CA ALA A 242 2.03 9.22 0.59
C ALA A 242 1.72 7.78 0.18
N CYS A 243 2.15 7.34 -1.01
CA CYS A 243 2.02 5.94 -1.43
C CYS A 243 2.85 4.97 -0.57
N ALA A 244 4.01 5.39 -0.05
CA ALA A 244 4.82 4.59 0.87
C ALA A 244 4.13 4.43 2.24
N VAL A 245 3.58 5.51 2.82
CA VAL A 245 2.76 5.47 4.05
C VAL A 245 1.49 4.63 3.83
N TYR A 246 0.82 4.79 2.68
CA TYR A 246 -0.35 3.99 2.29
C TYR A 246 -0.02 2.50 2.14
N SER A 247 1.23 2.15 1.79
CA SER A 247 1.64 0.76 1.60
C SER A 247 2.20 0.10 2.87
N PHE A 248 3.09 0.77 3.60
CA PHE A 248 3.91 0.15 4.65
C PHE A 248 3.42 0.47 6.07
N CYS A 249 2.89 1.68 6.30
CA CYS A 249 2.54 2.14 7.64
C CYS A 249 1.06 1.95 7.95
N PRO A 250 0.67 1.50 9.16
CA PRO A 250 -0.70 1.66 9.64
C PRO A 250 -1.05 3.13 9.83
N ASP A 251 -2.33 3.45 9.66
CA ASP A 251 -2.92 4.77 9.83
C ASP A 251 -3.81 4.81 11.09
N PRO A 252 -3.23 5.05 12.29
CA PRO A 252 -3.99 5.14 13.53
C PRO A 252 -4.89 6.38 13.58
N CYS A 253 -4.76 7.32 12.64
CA CYS A 253 -5.69 8.44 12.49
C CYS A 253 -6.97 8.06 11.74
N CYS A 254 -7.01 6.92 11.05
CA CYS A 254 -8.16 6.54 10.24
C CYS A 254 -8.49 5.04 10.29
N SER A 255 -9.51 4.71 11.08
CA SER A 255 -10.07 3.34 11.19
C SER A 255 -10.86 2.86 9.96
N ASN A 256 -10.85 3.60 8.85
CA ASN A 256 -11.54 3.22 7.61
C ASN A 256 -10.56 2.52 6.65
N LYS A 257 -10.93 1.35 6.13
CA LYS A 257 -10.10 0.58 5.18
C LYS A 257 -9.84 1.34 3.87
N VAL A 258 -10.87 1.99 3.35
CA VAL A 258 -10.91 2.81 2.13
C VAL A 258 -11.66 4.11 2.48
N LEU A 259 -11.35 5.20 1.77
CA LEU A 259 -11.98 6.51 1.92
C LEU A 259 -12.44 7.04 0.56
N SER A 260 -13.58 7.72 0.52
CA SER A 260 -13.88 8.64 -0.58
C SER A 260 -13.44 10.07 -0.24
N LYS A 261 -13.31 10.43 1.04
CA LYS A 261 -12.95 11.78 1.51
C LYS A 261 -12.20 11.77 2.85
N PRO A 262 -11.27 12.71 3.12
CA PRO A 262 -10.53 12.76 4.39
C PRO A 262 -11.42 12.98 5.63
N GLU A 263 -12.55 13.65 5.48
CA GLU A 263 -13.49 13.94 6.57
C GLU A 263 -14.09 12.67 7.19
N GLU A 264 -14.11 11.56 6.44
CA GLU A 264 -14.57 10.25 6.92
C GLU A 264 -13.64 9.68 8.02
N CYS A 265 -12.37 10.11 8.08
CA CYS A 265 -11.47 9.82 9.20
C CYS A 265 -11.72 10.74 10.39
N TRP A 266 -11.90 12.04 10.16
CA TRP A 266 -12.00 13.04 11.23
C TRP A 266 -13.30 12.93 12.04
N ASN A 267 -14.37 12.43 11.41
CA ASN A 267 -15.66 12.21 12.07
C ASN A 267 -15.81 10.80 12.67
N ASN A 268 -14.81 9.91 12.53
CA ASN A 268 -14.88 8.56 13.07
C ASN A 268 -14.65 8.57 14.61
N PRO A 269 -15.49 7.91 15.44
CA PRO A 269 -15.30 7.86 16.89
C PRO A 269 -14.03 7.11 17.34
N ASP A 270 -13.47 6.22 16.52
CA ASP A 270 -12.22 5.51 16.79
C ASP A 270 -10.96 6.37 16.55
N ASN A 271 -11.08 7.53 15.88
CA ASN A 271 -9.97 8.45 15.65
C ASN A 271 -9.45 8.99 17.01
N PRO A 272 -8.16 8.91 17.33
CA PRO A 272 -7.64 9.33 18.63
C PRO A 272 -7.84 10.84 18.92
N CYS A 273 -7.74 11.72 17.90
CA CYS A 273 -8.06 13.14 18.06
C CYS A 273 -9.56 13.38 18.37
N SER A 274 -10.46 12.38 18.28
CA SER A 274 -11.90 12.53 18.58
C SER A 274 -12.23 12.81 20.05
N ARG A 275 -11.30 12.57 20.98
CA ARG A 275 -11.49 12.85 22.42
C ARG A 275 -10.94 14.19 22.88
N GLU A 276 -9.96 14.73 22.15
CA GLU A 276 -9.19 15.92 22.56
C GLU A 276 -9.69 17.22 21.92
N ASN A 277 -10.58 17.13 20.93
CA ASN A 277 -11.03 18.27 20.13
C ASN A 277 -12.55 18.50 20.29
N ASP A 278 -12.96 19.74 20.55
CA ASP A 278 -14.36 20.11 20.79
C ASP A 278 -15.31 19.70 19.65
N PRO A 279 -16.56 19.28 19.94
CA PRO A 279 -17.58 19.03 18.93
C PRO A 279 -17.83 20.29 18.08
N GLY A 280 -17.45 20.25 16.81
CA GLY A 280 -17.55 21.38 15.87
C GLY A 280 -16.21 22.00 15.48
N SER A 281 -15.11 21.67 16.16
CA SER A 281 -13.76 21.93 15.65
C SER A 281 -13.34 20.82 14.67
N HIS A 282 -12.51 21.16 13.67
CA HIS A 282 -11.99 20.16 12.74
C HIS A 282 -11.02 19.23 13.44
N ARG A 283 -11.47 18.00 13.74
CA ARG A 283 -10.71 16.94 14.43
C ARG A 283 -9.64 16.29 13.55
N LYS A 284 -8.78 17.14 12.99
CA LYS A 284 -7.80 16.80 11.96
C LYS A 284 -6.64 16.03 12.56
N CYS A 285 -6.80 14.72 12.64
CA CYS A 285 -5.71 13.79 12.92
C CYS A 285 -4.80 13.67 11.68
N SER A 286 -3.49 13.70 11.91
CA SER A 286 -2.48 13.41 10.89
C SER A 286 -1.27 12.71 11.48
N ILE A 287 -0.72 11.74 10.76
CA ILE A 287 0.60 11.16 11.03
C ILE A 287 1.65 12.22 10.66
N VAL A 288 2.61 12.48 11.56
CA VAL A 288 3.69 13.43 11.31
C VAL A 288 5.01 12.68 11.11
N ILE A 289 5.39 12.55 9.83
CA ILE A 289 6.51 11.74 9.35
C ILE A 289 7.83 12.17 10.02
N ASP A 290 8.08 13.48 10.07
CA ASP A 290 9.26 14.14 10.67
C ASP A 290 9.39 14.00 12.20
N LYS A 291 8.37 13.48 12.90
CA LYS A 291 8.39 13.26 14.37
C LYS A 291 8.40 11.78 14.75
N ASN A 292 8.63 10.89 13.78
CA ASN A 292 8.75 9.46 13.96
C ASN A 292 10.19 9.04 13.69
N THR A 293 11.10 9.43 14.60
CA THR A 293 12.55 9.18 14.48
C THR A 293 13.13 8.37 15.64
N ASP A 294 12.43 8.30 16.78
CA ASP A 294 12.80 7.39 17.87
C ASP A 294 12.28 5.98 17.54
N PHE A 295 13.22 5.06 17.28
CA PHE A 295 12.99 3.64 17.02
C PHE A 295 13.82 2.79 18.00
#